data_AF-A0A917E6B9-F1
#
_entry.id   AF-A0A917E6B9-F1
#
_cell.length_a   1.000
_cell.length_b   1.000
_cell.length_c   1.000
_cell.angle_alpha   90.00
_cell.angle_beta   90.00
_cell.angle_gamma   90.00
#
_symmetry.space_group_name_H-M   'P 1'
#
loop_
_entity.id
_entity.type
_entity.pdbx_description
1 polymer ?
#
loop_
_entity_poly.entity_id
_entity_poly.type
_entity_poly.pdbx_seq_one_letter_code
_entity_poly.pdbx_strand_id
1 'polypeptide(L)'
;MKFLKKITGILIVASLFSCSSNDDASQNNVNYDTSEIAIKVSAITNSNTSDRPQAKNANLQIDEFWVNISRIEFEFADGFGQGISSPNIDDDHIAFNALPQEIQNYVTENYPNDAFCKAEMEDDDEDPYLYEVELQSGTELYFTENFELFAVDFDDDGCDLNDDDGDDSGDDDDDYKIFGPFEINVSSNQTSITEVDIPVAEYEEVEFEMERNNNPSSPLFQKSMLMTGTLNGLPFEFYHTFSEDFEVDYEDAGQNLVITNENNNEITFQFDLISVVNAVNFDAATDANGDGVIEISPIDPDGNNALASEIKNAIKVYVDLID
;
A
#
# COMPACT_ATOMS: atom_id res chain seq x y z
N MET A 1 49.98 31.14 53.42
CA MET A 1 48.98 30.05 53.33
C MET A 1 47.62 30.67 53.10
N LYS A 2 46.96 30.26 52.00
CA LYS A 2 45.62 30.67 51.58
C LYS A 2 44.57 30.22 52.61
N PHE A 3 43.53 31.02 52.87
CA PHE A 3 42.13 30.60 53.06
C PHE A 3 41.23 31.85 52.92
N LEU A 4 40.56 32.01 51.77
CA LEU A 4 39.14 31.73 51.50
C LEU A 4 38.17 32.70 52.21
N LYS A 5 37.75 33.76 51.49
CA LYS A 5 36.56 34.58 51.83
C LYS A 5 35.40 34.16 50.94
N LYS A 6 34.28 33.81 51.58
CA LYS A 6 33.00 33.46 50.95
C LYS A 6 32.41 34.67 50.23
N ILE A 7 31.97 34.47 49.00
CA ILE A 7 31.20 35.45 48.23
C ILE A 7 29.72 35.18 48.52
N THR A 8 29.06 36.17 49.13
CA THR A 8 27.59 36.22 49.29
C THR A 8 27.03 36.88 48.03
N GLY A 9 26.32 36.11 47.20
CA GLY A 9 25.60 36.62 46.04
C GLY A 9 24.31 37.32 46.47
N ILE A 10 24.14 38.56 46.00
CA ILE A 10 22.96 39.40 46.21
C ILE A 10 21.86 38.98 45.22
N LEU A 11 20.67 38.68 45.75
CA LEU A 11 19.44 38.50 44.97
C LEU A 11 19.08 39.81 44.27
N ILE A 12 18.89 39.75 42.95
CA ILE A 12 18.19 40.78 42.17
C ILE A 12 16.78 40.25 41.91
N VAL A 13 15.79 40.92 42.50
CA VAL A 13 14.37 40.76 42.20
C VAL A 13 14.07 41.57 40.95
N ALA A 14 13.68 40.90 39.87
CA ALA A 14 13.04 41.52 38.72
C ALA A 14 11.67 40.86 38.54
N SER A 15 10.63 41.59 38.95
CA SER A 15 9.23 41.28 38.73
C SER A 15 8.83 41.79 37.35
N LEU A 16 8.63 40.88 36.39
CA LEU A 16 7.87 41.15 35.18
C LEU A 16 6.55 40.38 35.30
N PHE A 17 5.46 41.13 35.35
CA PHE A 17 4.11 40.64 35.14
C PHE A 17 3.95 40.32 33.65
N SER A 18 3.70 39.05 33.34
CA SER A 18 3.04 38.63 32.10
C SER A 18 1.75 37.93 32.52
N CYS A 19 0.62 38.57 32.23
CA CYS A 19 -0.70 37.93 32.24
C CYS A 19 -0.78 37.10 30.95
N SER A 20 -0.88 35.77 31.04
CA SER A 20 -2.15 35.03 31.05
C SER A 20 -2.96 35.21 29.77
N SER A 21 -2.60 34.43 28.75
CA SER A 21 -3.57 33.75 27.89
C SER A 21 -3.22 32.27 28.01
N ASN A 22 -4.06 31.54 28.72
CA ASN A 22 -3.81 30.19 29.17
C ASN A 22 -4.70 29.27 28.34
N ASP A 23 -4.31 29.05 27.09
CA ASP A 23 -4.89 28.03 26.21
C ASP A 23 -3.75 27.10 25.79
N ASP A 24 -3.19 26.39 26.77
CA ASP A 24 -2.46 25.15 26.48
C ASP A 24 -3.55 24.11 26.21
N ALA A 25 -3.91 23.96 24.94
CA ALA A 25 -4.42 22.68 24.47
C ALA A 25 -3.31 21.66 24.76
N SER A 26 -3.50 20.88 25.82
CA SER A 26 -2.69 19.70 26.04
C SER A 26 -2.95 18.76 24.87
N GLN A 27 -2.07 18.83 23.87
CA GLN A 27 -1.77 17.72 22.98
C GLN A 27 -1.51 16.52 23.89
N ASN A 28 -2.51 15.66 24.08
CA ASN A 28 -2.35 14.40 24.78
C ASN A 28 -1.50 13.54 23.85
N ASN A 29 -0.18 13.67 23.96
CA ASN A 29 0.76 12.75 23.36
C ASN A 29 0.61 11.44 24.15
N VAL A 30 -0.37 10.62 23.77
CA VAL A 30 -0.56 9.29 24.34
C VAL A 30 0.63 8.46 23.87
N ASN A 31 1.62 8.32 24.73
CA ASN A 31 2.76 7.47 24.46
C ASN A 31 2.31 6.01 24.64
N TYR A 32 1.75 5.42 23.59
CA TYR A 32 1.46 4.00 23.51
C TYR A 32 2.74 3.22 23.16
N ASP A 33 2.87 2.01 23.70
CA ASP A 33 3.99 1.13 23.38
C ASP A 33 3.78 0.53 21.99
N THR A 34 4.82 0.48 21.17
CA THR A 34 4.83 -0.26 19.90
C THR A 34 5.73 -1.49 20.01
N SER A 35 5.47 -2.48 19.16
CA SER A 35 6.28 -3.68 19.02
C SER A 35 6.49 -4.03 17.56
N GLU A 36 7.70 -4.51 17.26
CA GLU A 36 8.06 -4.96 15.92
C GLU A 36 7.24 -6.21 15.55
N ILE A 37 6.61 -6.18 14.39
CA ILE A 37 5.91 -7.31 13.78
C ILE A 37 6.59 -7.72 12.48
N ALA A 38 6.72 -9.04 12.30
CA ALA A 38 7.13 -9.62 11.03
C ALA A 38 5.90 -10.04 10.23
N ILE A 39 5.62 -9.34 9.14
CA ILE A 39 4.59 -9.78 8.19
C ILE A 39 5.23 -10.82 7.27
N LYS A 40 4.61 -11.98 7.14
CA LYS A 40 5.09 -13.10 6.32
C LYS A 40 4.02 -13.56 5.35
N VAL A 41 4.48 -14.01 4.18
CA VAL A 41 3.62 -14.75 3.24
C VAL A 41 4.14 -16.15 3.09
N SER A 42 3.21 -17.10 3.11
CA SER A 42 3.46 -18.44 2.63
C SER A 42 2.66 -18.68 1.36
N ALA A 43 3.34 -19.05 0.29
CA ALA A 43 2.67 -19.47 -0.93
C ALA A 43 2.35 -20.97 -0.83
N ILE A 44 1.13 -21.39 -1.19
CA ILE A 44 0.88 -22.81 -1.44
C ILE A 44 1.51 -23.14 -2.79
N THR A 45 2.79 -23.47 -2.80
CA THR A 45 3.56 -23.68 -4.04
C THR A 45 3.59 -25.13 -4.48
N ASN A 46 2.92 -26.05 -3.76
CA ASN A 46 3.03 -27.51 -3.94
C ASN A 46 3.01 -27.94 -5.41
N SER A 47 4.21 -27.97 -5.97
CA SER A 47 4.56 -28.27 -7.34
C SER A 47 4.64 -29.78 -7.51
N ASN A 48 3.70 -30.51 -6.92
CA ASN A 48 3.45 -31.87 -7.33
C ASN A 48 2.48 -31.79 -8.52
N THR A 49 3.06 -31.87 -9.72
CA THR A 49 2.39 -32.06 -11.02
C THR A 49 1.38 -33.24 -11.07
N SER A 50 1.20 -33.94 -9.94
CA SER A 50 0.31 -35.08 -9.75
C SER A 50 -1.11 -34.69 -9.32
N ASP A 51 -1.31 -33.51 -8.71
CA ASP A 51 -2.64 -33.03 -8.28
C ASP A 51 -3.25 -31.98 -9.21
N ARG A 52 -2.48 -31.46 -10.19
CA ARG A 52 -3.05 -30.69 -11.30
C ARG A 52 -3.88 -31.64 -12.17
N PRO A 53 -5.15 -31.34 -12.51
CA PRO A 53 -5.86 -32.06 -13.55
C PRO A 53 -5.01 -32.01 -14.83
N GLN A 54 -4.35 -33.12 -15.16
CA GLN A 54 -3.38 -33.20 -16.25
C GLN A 54 -3.99 -32.72 -17.58
N ALA A 55 -3.78 -31.45 -17.94
CA ALA A 55 -3.89 -30.94 -19.32
C ALA A 55 -3.40 -29.49 -19.50
N LYS A 56 -3.62 -28.58 -18.53
CA LYS A 56 -3.30 -27.14 -18.68
C LYS A 56 -2.06 -26.72 -17.90
N ASN A 57 -1.30 -25.77 -18.45
CA ASN A 57 -0.16 -25.09 -17.82
C ASN A 57 0.98 -26.05 -17.44
N ALA A 58 1.12 -27.16 -18.17
CA ALA A 58 2.08 -28.22 -17.85
C ALA A 58 3.54 -27.75 -17.90
N ASN A 59 3.82 -26.73 -18.72
CA ASN A 59 5.15 -26.13 -18.88
C ASN A 59 5.23 -24.72 -18.28
N LEU A 60 4.30 -24.34 -17.40
CA LEU A 60 4.38 -23.10 -16.64
C LEU A 60 5.26 -23.31 -15.41
N GLN A 61 6.29 -22.49 -15.31
CA GLN A 61 7.15 -22.34 -14.13
C GLN A 61 7.06 -20.89 -13.69
N ILE A 62 6.71 -20.65 -12.43
CA ILE A 62 6.71 -19.32 -11.83
C ILE A 62 7.99 -19.23 -10.99
N ASP A 63 8.82 -18.25 -11.31
CA ASP A 63 10.06 -17.98 -10.58
C ASP A 63 9.77 -16.98 -9.45
N GLU A 64 9.17 -15.85 -9.80
CA GLU A 64 8.80 -14.80 -8.84
C GLU A 64 7.37 -14.35 -9.07
N PHE A 65 6.66 -14.04 -7.99
CA PHE A 65 5.41 -13.30 -8.06
C PHE A 65 5.42 -12.21 -7.00
N TRP A 66 5.65 -10.99 -7.44
CA TRP A 66 5.68 -9.80 -6.60
C TRP A 66 4.32 -9.10 -6.61
N VAL A 67 3.91 -8.61 -5.46
CA VAL A 67 2.73 -7.80 -5.23
C VAL A 67 3.16 -6.54 -4.47
N ASN A 68 2.58 -5.39 -4.79
CA ASN A 68 2.75 -4.17 -4.02
C ASN A 68 1.53 -3.95 -3.12
N ILE A 69 1.78 -3.73 -1.84
CA ILE A 69 0.79 -3.28 -0.86
C ILE A 69 1.04 -1.80 -0.57
N SER A 70 0.05 -0.95 -0.76
CA SER A 70 0.12 0.48 -0.44
C SER A 70 -0.31 0.78 0.98
N ARG A 71 -1.23 0.00 1.55
CA ARG A 71 -1.75 0.21 2.89
C ARG A 71 -2.01 -1.12 3.59
N ILE A 72 -1.75 -1.16 4.89
CA ILE A 72 -2.12 -2.26 5.77
C ILE A 72 -2.87 -1.64 6.93
N GLU A 73 -4.08 -2.11 7.15
CA GLU A 73 -5.01 -1.60 8.14
C GLU A 73 -5.25 -2.67 9.20
N PHE A 74 -5.16 -2.29 10.47
CA PHE A 74 -5.27 -3.19 11.61
C PHE A 74 -6.47 -2.75 12.46
N GLU A 75 -7.58 -3.47 12.35
CA GLU A 75 -8.78 -3.17 13.15
C GLU A 75 -8.59 -3.63 14.58
N PHE A 76 -8.75 -2.72 15.53
CA PHE A 76 -8.64 -3.01 16.96
C PHE A 76 -9.84 -3.84 17.41
N ALA A 77 -9.56 -4.85 18.24
CA ALA A 77 -10.62 -5.58 18.91
C ALA A 77 -11.43 -4.68 19.85
N ASP A 78 -12.71 -5.02 20.05
CA ASP A 78 -13.63 -4.35 20.99
C ASP A 78 -12.98 -3.92 22.32
N GLY A 79 -12.82 -2.60 22.51
CA GLY A 79 -12.26 -2.01 23.74
C GLY A 79 -10.74 -1.85 23.78
N PHE A 80 -10.06 -2.11 22.66
CA PHE A 80 -8.67 -1.73 22.39
C PHE A 80 -8.64 -0.44 21.52
N GLY A 81 -7.46 0.00 21.06
CA GLY A 81 -7.31 1.16 20.16
C GLY A 81 -7.51 2.56 20.74
N GLN A 82 -8.19 2.69 21.87
CA GLN A 82 -8.60 3.99 22.42
C GLN A 82 -7.44 4.99 22.61
N GLY A 83 -7.47 6.09 21.85
CA GLY A 83 -6.46 7.14 21.88
C GLY A 83 -5.13 6.78 21.19
N ILE A 84 -5.13 5.75 20.36
CA ILE A 84 -4.05 5.42 19.41
C ILE A 84 -4.49 5.95 18.05
N SER A 85 -3.68 6.79 17.44
CA SER A 85 -3.91 7.26 16.08
C SER A 85 -2.91 6.62 15.13
N SER A 86 -3.35 6.40 13.90
CA SER A 86 -2.46 6.09 12.76
C SER A 86 -1.43 7.22 12.57
N PRO A 87 -0.28 6.96 11.92
CA PRO A 87 0.55 8.03 11.39
C PRO A 87 -0.31 8.92 10.47
N ASN A 88 -0.34 10.24 10.71
CA ASN A 88 -1.08 11.18 9.86
C ASN A 88 -0.57 11.08 8.42
N ILE A 89 -1.39 10.48 7.57
CA ILE A 89 -1.39 10.66 6.12
C ILE A 89 -2.84 10.95 5.80
N ASP A 90 -3.08 12.11 5.19
CA ASP A 90 -4.41 12.59 4.85
C ASP A 90 -5.16 11.54 4.02
N ASP A 91 -6.35 11.13 4.47
CA ASP A 91 -7.14 10.03 3.91
C ASP A 91 -8.05 10.48 2.76
N ASP A 92 -8.13 11.78 2.50
CA ASP A 92 -8.94 12.38 1.44
C ASP A 92 -8.40 12.08 0.02
N HIS A 93 -7.29 11.36 -0.06
CA HIS A 93 -6.66 10.99 -1.32
C HIS A 93 -7.37 9.82 -2.03
N ILE A 94 -7.66 10.03 -3.31
CA ILE A 94 -8.28 9.10 -4.24
C ILE A 94 -7.22 8.24 -4.93
N ALA A 95 -7.38 6.92 -4.84
CA ALA A 95 -6.63 5.94 -5.60
C ALA A 95 -6.73 6.14 -7.14
N PHE A 96 -5.64 5.86 -7.88
CA PHE A 96 -5.61 6.06 -9.34
C PHE A 96 -6.75 5.33 -10.09
N ASN A 97 -7.13 4.13 -9.67
CA ASN A 97 -8.19 3.35 -10.30
C ASN A 97 -9.60 3.79 -9.90
N ALA A 98 -9.75 4.53 -8.79
CA ALA A 98 -11.01 5.17 -8.39
C ALA A 98 -11.29 6.44 -9.21
N LEU A 99 -10.26 7.02 -9.86
CA LEU A 99 -10.45 8.12 -10.80
C LEU A 99 -11.32 7.72 -12.01
N PRO A 100 -12.06 8.67 -12.60
CA PRO A 100 -12.70 8.48 -13.90
C PRO A 100 -11.74 7.94 -14.97
N GLN A 101 -12.20 6.99 -15.80
CA GLN A 101 -11.37 6.30 -16.79
C GLN A 101 -10.71 7.28 -17.79
N GLU A 102 -11.38 8.39 -18.09
CA GLU A 102 -10.88 9.49 -18.91
C GLU A 102 -9.60 10.12 -18.33
N ILE A 103 -9.58 10.35 -17.02
CA ILE A 103 -8.42 10.89 -16.30
C ILE A 103 -7.30 9.85 -16.28
N GLN A 104 -7.62 8.59 -15.94
CA GLN A 104 -6.65 7.49 -15.97
C GLN A 104 -5.97 7.35 -17.34
N ASN A 105 -6.75 7.43 -18.42
CA ASN A 105 -6.24 7.37 -19.78
C ASN A 105 -5.34 8.58 -20.09
N TYR A 106 -5.76 9.78 -19.70
CA TYR A 106 -4.99 11.01 -19.92
C TYR A 106 -3.61 10.94 -19.24
N VAL A 107 -3.57 10.56 -17.96
CA VAL A 107 -2.32 10.41 -17.20
C VAL A 107 -1.42 9.36 -17.86
N THR A 108 -1.96 8.18 -18.16
CA THR A 108 -1.18 7.07 -18.76
C THR A 108 -0.66 7.42 -20.16
N GLU A 109 -1.42 8.16 -20.97
CA GLU A 109 -1.04 8.53 -22.33
C GLU A 109 -0.03 9.69 -22.37
N ASN A 110 -0.20 10.71 -21.52
CA ASN A 110 0.57 11.95 -21.58
C ASN A 110 1.78 11.96 -20.63
N TYR A 111 1.70 11.21 -19.53
CA TYR A 111 2.72 11.14 -18.48
C TYR A 111 3.20 9.69 -18.21
N PRO A 112 3.53 8.89 -19.25
CA PRO A 112 3.85 7.47 -19.08
C PRO A 112 5.14 7.20 -18.27
N ASN A 113 5.95 8.23 -17.99
CA ASN A 113 7.20 8.12 -17.24
C ASN A 113 7.16 8.90 -15.91
N ASP A 114 6.03 9.51 -15.58
CA ASP A 114 5.85 10.30 -14.38
C ASP A 114 4.67 9.72 -13.61
N ALA A 115 5.00 9.03 -12.53
CA ALA A 115 4.04 8.18 -11.85
C ALA A 115 2.98 9.00 -11.17
N PHE A 116 1.74 8.49 -11.17
CA PHE A 116 0.72 8.93 -10.23
C PHE A 116 1.29 8.90 -8.80
N CYS A 117 1.06 9.98 -8.06
CA CYS A 117 1.35 10.02 -6.63
C CYS A 117 0.08 9.87 -5.82
N LYS A 118 -0.79 10.87 -5.92
CA LYS A 118 -2.05 10.99 -5.20
C LYS A 118 -3.03 11.76 -6.09
N ALA A 119 -4.30 11.64 -5.77
CA ALA A 119 -5.32 12.52 -6.32
C ALA A 119 -6.29 12.85 -5.21
N GLU A 120 -7.08 13.88 -5.41
CA GLU A 120 -8.14 14.29 -4.49
C GLU A 120 -9.30 14.84 -5.31
N MET A 121 -10.47 14.86 -4.68
CA MET A 121 -11.62 15.59 -5.22
C MET A 121 -11.70 16.93 -4.52
N GLU A 122 -11.78 17.99 -5.30
CA GLU A 122 -12.03 19.33 -4.78
C GLU A 122 -13.48 19.40 -4.29
N ASP A 123 -13.65 19.83 -3.05
CA ASP A 123 -14.94 19.96 -2.39
C ASP A 123 -15.52 21.38 -2.51
N ASP A 124 -14.72 22.36 -2.96
CA ASP A 124 -15.19 23.72 -3.23
C ASP A 124 -15.87 23.84 -4.61
N ASP A 125 -17.20 23.96 -4.60
CA ASP A 125 -18.03 24.26 -5.78
C ASP A 125 -17.63 25.57 -6.52
N GLU A 126 -16.82 26.44 -5.90
CA GLU A 126 -16.30 27.66 -6.53
C GLU A 126 -15.09 27.41 -7.46
N ASP A 127 -14.43 26.26 -7.34
CA ASP A 127 -13.29 25.92 -8.16
C ASP A 127 -13.68 25.39 -9.55
N PRO A 128 -12.89 25.75 -10.59
CA PRO A 128 -13.19 25.37 -11.97
C PRO A 128 -12.81 23.93 -12.30
N TYR A 129 -12.22 23.20 -11.34
CA TYR A 129 -11.85 21.79 -11.43
C TYR A 129 -12.55 20.99 -10.32
N LEU A 130 -12.64 19.68 -10.49
CA LEU A 130 -13.21 18.73 -9.53
C LEU A 130 -12.17 17.70 -9.06
N TYR A 131 -11.16 17.40 -9.89
CA TYR A 131 -10.09 16.48 -9.54
C TYR A 131 -8.76 17.19 -9.63
N GLU A 132 -7.93 16.98 -8.63
CA GLU A 132 -6.51 17.28 -8.65
C GLU A 132 -5.74 15.96 -8.65
N VAL A 133 -4.79 15.83 -9.55
CA VAL A 133 -3.95 14.63 -9.69
C VAL A 133 -2.50 15.07 -9.64
N GLU A 134 -1.80 14.69 -8.59
CA GLU A 134 -0.38 14.96 -8.46
C GLU A 134 0.45 13.77 -8.97
N LEU A 135 1.51 14.07 -9.72
CA LEU A 135 2.50 13.10 -10.17
C LEU A 135 3.77 13.20 -9.34
N GLN A 136 4.59 12.15 -9.36
CA GLN A 136 5.84 12.06 -8.60
C GLN A 136 6.81 13.22 -8.87
N SER A 137 6.79 13.80 -10.07
CA SER A 137 7.61 14.97 -10.36
C SER A 137 7.20 16.25 -9.63
N GLY A 138 6.05 16.26 -8.94
CA GLY A 138 5.38 17.48 -8.46
C GLY A 138 4.50 18.12 -9.54
N THR A 139 4.25 17.43 -10.66
CA THR A 139 3.28 17.91 -11.67
C THR A 139 1.87 17.70 -11.15
N GLU A 140 1.12 18.78 -11.02
CA GLU A 140 -0.30 18.76 -10.65
C GLU A 140 -1.15 18.89 -11.91
N LEU A 141 -2.15 18.03 -12.04
CA LEU A 141 -3.09 17.98 -13.15
C LEU A 141 -4.50 18.20 -12.63
N TYR A 142 -5.11 19.31 -13.03
CA TYR A 142 -6.45 19.69 -12.61
C TYR A 142 -7.45 19.29 -13.69
N PHE A 143 -8.51 18.56 -13.34
CA PHE A 143 -9.57 18.13 -14.27
C PHE A 143 -10.93 18.64 -13.83
N THR A 144 -11.73 19.08 -14.79
CA THR A 144 -13.13 19.51 -14.57
C THR A 144 -14.06 18.34 -14.20
N GLU A 145 -15.29 18.65 -13.77
CA GLU A 145 -16.38 17.67 -13.57
C GLU A 145 -16.69 16.80 -14.81
N ASN A 146 -16.32 17.27 -16.01
CA ASN A 146 -16.49 16.53 -17.27
C ASN A 146 -15.22 15.78 -17.68
N PHE A 147 -14.24 15.67 -16.78
CA PHE A 147 -12.96 14.98 -16.94
C PHE A 147 -12.05 15.59 -18.02
N GLU A 148 -12.31 16.84 -18.40
CA GLU A 148 -11.42 17.61 -19.28
C GLU A 148 -10.33 18.27 -18.44
N LEU A 149 -9.06 18.20 -18.91
CA LEU A 149 -7.95 18.89 -18.26
C LEU A 149 -8.21 20.41 -18.25
N PHE A 150 -8.24 20.96 -17.05
CA PHE A 150 -8.39 22.38 -16.77
C PHE A 150 -7.04 23.09 -16.75
N ALA A 151 -6.10 22.60 -15.95
CA ALA A 151 -4.80 23.20 -15.74
C ALA A 151 -3.72 22.15 -15.48
N VAL A 152 -2.47 22.59 -15.64
CA VAL A 152 -1.27 21.86 -15.23
C VAL A 152 -0.41 22.83 -14.48
N ASP A 153 -0.05 22.50 -13.24
CA ASP A 153 0.96 23.23 -12.46
C ASP A 153 2.16 22.31 -12.17
N PHE A 154 3.23 22.90 -11.62
CA PHE A 154 4.45 22.19 -11.31
C PHE A 154 5.03 22.72 -10.01
N ASP A 155 4.96 21.91 -8.95
CA ASP A 155 5.77 22.10 -7.76
C ASP A 155 7.15 21.45 -7.95
N ASP A 156 8.21 22.17 -7.57
CA ASP A 156 9.62 21.72 -7.71
C ASP A 156 10.03 20.80 -6.55
N ASP A 157 9.16 20.62 -5.56
CA ASP A 157 9.45 19.85 -4.35
C ASP A 157 9.14 18.34 -4.49
N GLY A 158 8.44 17.94 -5.56
CA GLY A 158 8.04 16.54 -5.80
C GLY A 158 7.00 16.06 -4.78
N CYS A 159 6.34 14.94 -5.06
CA CYS A 159 5.21 14.54 -4.24
C CYS A 159 5.59 14.18 -2.80
N ASP A 160 5.05 14.91 -1.83
CA ASP A 160 5.10 14.61 -0.40
C ASP A 160 3.74 14.12 0.08
N LEU A 161 3.65 12.83 0.44
CA LEU A 161 2.45 12.25 1.06
C LEU A 161 2.27 12.69 2.52
N ASN A 162 3.21 13.48 3.07
CA ASN A 162 3.18 13.94 4.46
C ASN A 162 2.76 15.41 4.62
N ASP A 163 2.23 16.06 3.56
CA ASP A 163 1.78 17.44 3.69
C ASP A 163 0.53 17.51 4.57
N ASP A 164 0.74 18.17 5.71
CA ASP A 164 -0.07 18.24 6.92
C ASP A 164 -1.09 19.38 6.77
N ASP A 165 -2.20 19.12 6.08
CA ASP A 165 -3.39 19.97 6.20
C ASP A 165 -4.15 19.55 7.47
N GLY A 166 -3.78 20.21 8.55
CA GLY A 166 -4.26 19.94 9.90
C GLY A 166 -5.73 20.28 10.11
N ASP A 167 -6.64 19.43 9.64
CA ASP A 167 -7.97 19.28 10.21
C ASP A 167 -8.06 17.98 11.04
N ASP A 168 -7.76 18.18 12.33
CA ASP A 168 -7.96 17.27 13.46
C ASP A 168 -9.46 16.96 13.63
N SER A 169 -10.00 16.13 12.73
CA SER A 169 -11.20 15.34 12.97
C SER A 169 -10.75 14.12 13.76
N GLY A 170 -10.71 14.26 15.09
CA GLY A 170 -10.53 13.14 16.00
C GLY A 170 -11.71 12.18 15.93
N ASP A 171 -11.82 11.46 14.82
CA ASP A 171 -12.44 10.16 14.84
C ASP A 171 -11.46 9.25 15.57
N ASP A 172 -11.96 8.66 16.66
CA ASP A 172 -11.32 7.52 17.29
C ASP A 172 -11.37 6.42 16.21
N ASP A 173 -10.42 6.45 15.27
CA ASP A 173 -10.28 5.42 14.27
C ASP A 173 -10.07 4.13 15.06
N ASP A 174 -11.04 3.22 14.93
CA ASP A 174 -10.97 1.88 15.51
C ASP A 174 -9.88 1.04 14.81
N ASP A 175 -9.07 1.67 13.95
CA ASP A 175 -8.06 1.06 13.08
C ASP A 175 -6.69 1.73 13.20
N TYR A 176 -5.63 0.94 13.02
CA TYR A 176 -4.27 1.43 12.87
C TYR A 176 -3.74 1.14 11.47
N LYS A 177 -3.43 2.19 10.71
CA LYS A 177 -2.99 2.11 9.31
C LYS A 177 -1.48 2.30 9.19
N ILE A 178 -0.83 1.52 8.34
CA ILE A 178 0.55 1.75 7.89
C ILE A 178 0.60 1.78 6.37
N PHE A 179 1.51 2.60 5.84
CA PHE A 179 1.59 2.88 4.42
C PHE A 179 2.90 2.36 3.82
N GLY A 180 2.77 1.82 2.62
CA GLY A 180 3.84 1.24 1.82
C GLY A 180 4.62 2.29 1.03
N PRO A 181 5.28 1.89 -0.07
CA PRO A 181 5.12 0.61 -0.75
C PRO A 181 5.75 -0.56 0.01
N PHE A 182 4.99 -1.64 0.20
CA PHE A 182 5.51 -2.94 0.64
C PHE A 182 5.52 -3.92 -0.52
N GLU A 183 6.71 -4.31 -0.98
CA GLU A 183 6.87 -5.25 -2.08
C GLU A 183 7.01 -6.67 -1.55
N ILE A 184 6.04 -7.52 -1.89
CA ILE A 184 5.87 -8.84 -1.31
C ILE A 184 6.04 -9.89 -2.39
N ASN A 185 7.01 -10.80 -2.23
CA ASN A 185 7.11 -11.99 -3.08
C ASN A 185 6.24 -13.13 -2.54
N VAL A 186 5.11 -13.36 -3.22
CA VAL A 186 4.08 -14.37 -2.91
C VAL A 186 4.28 -15.69 -3.66
N SER A 187 5.44 -15.94 -4.29
CA SER A 187 5.78 -17.27 -4.86
C SER A 187 6.77 -18.07 -4.00
N SER A 188 7.25 -17.50 -2.91
CA SER A 188 8.30 -18.08 -2.07
C SER A 188 7.72 -18.95 -0.93
N ASN A 189 8.50 -19.95 -0.49
CA ASN A 189 8.08 -20.85 0.60
C ASN A 189 7.93 -20.13 1.96
N GLN A 190 8.66 -19.03 2.17
CA GLN A 190 8.53 -18.12 3.30
C GLN A 190 9.34 -16.85 3.00
N THR A 191 8.66 -15.71 2.84
CA THR A 191 9.29 -14.39 2.71
C THR A 191 8.98 -13.59 3.99
N SER A 192 10.00 -13.01 4.63
CA SER A 192 9.79 -11.91 5.59
C SER A 192 9.66 -10.62 4.80
N ILE A 193 8.51 -9.94 4.91
CA ILE A 193 8.14 -8.78 4.10
C ILE A 193 8.88 -7.53 4.60
N THR A 194 8.74 -7.24 5.89
CA THR A 194 9.28 -6.05 6.56
C THR A 194 9.20 -6.25 8.08
N GLU A 195 9.94 -5.43 8.83
CA GLU A 195 9.82 -5.25 10.27
C GLU A 195 9.22 -3.85 10.48
N VAL A 196 7.98 -3.80 10.99
CA VAL A 196 7.27 -2.53 11.25
C VAL A 196 6.87 -2.48 12.72
N ASP A 197 6.97 -1.31 13.33
CA ASP A 197 6.54 -1.08 14.70
C ASP A 197 5.03 -0.80 14.70
N ILE A 198 4.24 -1.69 15.32
CA ILE A 198 2.78 -1.57 15.44
C ILE A 198 2.42 -1.43 16.92
N PRO A 199 1.35 -0.69 17.30
CA PRO A 199 0.92 -0.58 18.68
C PRO A 199 0.70 -1.93 19.36
N VAL A 200 1.03 -1.99 20.65
CA VAL A 200 0.76 -3.15 21.51
C VAL A 200 -0.74 -3.15 21.83
N ALA A 201 -1.50 -3.99 21.13
CA ALA A 201 -2.95 -4.15 21.29
C ALA A 201 -3.44 -5.54 20.84
N GLU A 202 -4.75 -5.75 20.94
CA GLU A 202 -5.43 -6.88 20.29
C GLU A 202 -6.19 -6.35 19.07
N TYR A 203 -6.08 -7.08 17.96
CA TYR A 203 -6.66 -6.74 16.66
C TYR A 203 -7.57 -7.87 16.18
N GLU A 204 -8.70 -7.53 15.57
CA GLU A 204 -9.70 -8.50 15.08
C GLU A 204 -9.63 -8.75 13.57
N GLU A 205 -9.00 -7.84 12.83
CA GLU A 205 -8.79 -7.95 11.39
C GLU A 205 -7.46 -7.31 10.99
N VAL A 206 -6.89 -7.79 9.88
CA VAL A 206 -5.83 -7.08 9.16
C VAL A 206 -6.17 -7.04 7.68
N GLU A 207 -6.43 -5.86 7.15
CA GLU A 207 -6.69 -5.61 5.73
C GLU A 207 -5.40 -5.16 5.02
N PHE A 208 -5.22 -5.63 3.79
CA PHE A 208 -4.11 -5.31 2.91
C PHE A 208 -4.64 -4.74 1.60
N GLU A 209 -4.28 -3.49 1.32
CA GLU A 209 -4.64 -2.82 0.08
C GLU A 209 -3.52 -2.95 -0.95
N MET A 210 -3.84 -3.58 -2.09
CA MET A 210 -2.93 -3.67 -3.23
C MET A 210 -3.07 -2.46 -4.12
N GLU A 211 -1.98 -1.78 -4.46
CA GLU A 211 -1.99 -0.70 -5.45
C GLU A 211 -0.74 -0.68 -6.33
N ARG A 212 -0.71 0.21 -7.32
CA ARG A 212 0.49 0.44 -8.13
C ARG A 212 1.64 0.94 -7.26
N ASN A 213 2.81 0.37 -7.47
CA ASN A 213 4.01 0.87 -6.84
C ASN A 213 4.48 2.18 -7.53
N ASN A 214 4.79 3.18 -6.72
CA ASN A 214 5.24 4.50 -7.16
C ASN A 214 6.76 4.68 -7.13
N ASN A 215 7.53 3.71 -6.62
CA ASN A 215 8.98 3.80 -6.53
C ASN A 215 9.64 3.54 -7.90
N PRO A 216 10.25 4.54 -8.55
CA PRO A 216 10.83 4.39 -9.91
C PRO A 216 12.05 3.46 -9.97
N SER A 217 12.63 3.09 -8.82
CA SER A 217 13.71 2.11 -8.76
C SER A 217 13.21 0.67 -8.65
N SER A 218 11.90 0.48 -8.47
CA SER A 218 11.28 -0.83 -8.28
C SER A 218 10.98 -1.53 -9.62
N PRO A 219 11.16 -2.86 -9.71
CA PRO A 219 10.59 -3.66 -10.80
C PRO A 219 9.06 -3.59 -10.88
N LEU A 220 8.40 -3.23 -9.78
CA LEU A 220 6.96 -3.01 -9.68
C LEU A 220 6.55 -1.58 -10.06
N PHE A 221 7.45 -0.66 -10.42
CA PHE A 221 7.06 0.70 -10.80
C PHE A 221 5.91 0.69 -11.83
N GLN A 222 4.81 1.39 -11.52
CA GLN A 222 3.55 1.43 -12.30
C GLN A 222 2.74 0.12 -12.34
N LYS A 223 3.13 -0.89 -11.58
CA LYS A 223 2.49 -2.21 -11.50
C LYS A 223 1.99 -2.45 -10.07
N SER A 224 0.81 -3.06 -9.93
CA SER A 224 0.36 -3.58 -8.63
C SER A 224 0.91 -4.98 -8.37
N MET A 225 1.29 -5.68 -9.44
CA MET A 225 1.86 -7.01 -9.35
C MET A 225 2.70 -7.36 -10.58
N LEU A 226 3.66 -8.27 -10.39
CA LEU A 226 4.59 -8.75 -11.39
C LEU A 226 4.89 -10.24 -11.17
N MET A 227 4.48 -11.09 -12.10
CA MET A 227 4.83 -12.51 -12.12
C MET A 227 5.80 -12.79 -13.26
N THR A 228 6.88 -13.49 -12.96
CA THR A 228 7.89 -13.89 -13.95
C THR A 228 8.14 -15.39 -13.90
N GLY A 229 8.62 -15.93 -15.02
CA GLY A 229 9.11 -17.30 -15.06
C GLY A 229 9.26 -17.80 -16.49
N THR A 230 8.92 -19.07 -16.71
CA THR A 230 8.94 -19.66 -18.06
C THR A 230 7.62 -20.33 -18.42
N LEU A 231 7.20 -20.16 -19.66
CA LEU A 231 6.04 -20.80 -20.26
C LEU A 231 6.46 -21.43 -21.59
N ASN A 232 6.27 -22.75 -21.71
CA ASN A 232 6.69 -23.51 -22.90
C ASN A 232 8.19 -23.33 -23.26
N GLY A 233 9.02 -23.04 -22.26
CA GLY A 233 10.46 -22.84 -22.40
C GLY A 233 10.88 -21.44 -22.85
N LEU A 234 9.93 -20.51 -23.07
CA LEU A 234 10.20 -19.09 -23.26
C LEU A 234 10.04 -18.35 -21.92
N PRO A 235 10.84 -17.32 -21.64
CA PRO A 235 10.55 -16.37 -20.58
C PRO A 235 9.14 -15.79 -20.74
N PHE A 236 8.41 -15.59 -19.65
CA PHE A 236 7.19 -14.82 -19.66
C PHE A 236 7.20 -13.77 -18.55
N GLU A 237 6.53 -12.65 -18.82
CA GLU A 237 6.24 -11.61 -17.84
C GLU A 237 4.72 -11.39 -17.83
N PHE A 238 4.11 -11.53 -16.66
CA PHE A 238 2.77 -11.04 -16.40
C PHE A 238 2.84 -9.84 -15.46
N TYR A 239 2.12 -8.78 -15.78
CA TYR A 239 1.88 -7.70 -14.83
C TYR A 239 0.45 -7.18 -14.92
N HIS A 240 -0.02 -6.60 -13.83
CA HIS A 240 -1.27 -5.86 -13.81
C HIS A 240 -1.14 -4.60 -12.95
N THR A 241 -2.14 -3.73 -13.04
CA THR A 241 -2.14 -2.38 -12.48
C THR A 241 -3.42 -2.03 -11.72
N PHE A 242 -4.15 -3.05 -11.25
CA PHE A 242 -5.44 -2.88 -10.55
C PHE A 242 -5.23 -2.73 -9.04
N SER A 243 -6.10 -1.97 -8.36
CA SER A 243 -6.22 -2.03 -6.91
C SER A 243 -7.27 -3.04 -6.45
N GLU A 244 -7.00 -3.65 -5.31
CA GLU A 244 -7.81 -4.68 -4.69
C GLU A 244 -7.42 -4.81 -3.22
N ASP A 245 -8.43 -4.96 -2.37
CA ASP A 245 -8.24 -5.12 -0.94
C ASP A 245 -8.41 -6.59 -0.58
N PHE A 246 -7.72 -7.00 0.47
CA PHE A 246 -7.91 -8.33 1.02
C PHE A 246 -7.63 -8.41 2.51
N GLU A 247 -8.47 -9.18 3.17
CA GLU A 247 -8.57 -9.19 4.62
C GLU A 247 -8.03 -10.51 5.15
N VAL A 248 -7.54 -10.48 6.39
CA VAL A 248 -7.23 -11.66 7.20
C VAL A 248 -8.06 -11.56 8.46
N ASP A 249 -9.19 -12.24 8.44
CA ASP A 249 -10.18 -12.19 9.52
C ASP A 249 -9.82 -13.13 10.67
N TYR A 250 -10.01 -12.65 11.91
CA TYR A 250 -9.89 -13.48 13.10
C TYR A 250 -11.27 -13.77 13.73
N GLU A 251 -12.22 -14.31 12.94
CA GLU A 251 -13.66 -14.46 13.27
C GLU A 251 -13.99 -15.14 14.64
N ASP A 252 -13.11 -15.98 15.18
CA ASP A 252 -13.35 -16.68 16.44
C ASP A 252 -12.72 -15.94 17.63
N ALA A 253 -13.54 -15.58 18.62
CA ALA A 253 -13.07 -15.02 19.88
C ALA A 253 -11.97 -15.88 20.53
N GLY A 254 -10.72 -15.38 20.47
CA GLY A 254 -9.51 -16.09 20.88
C GLY A 254 -8.50 -16.37 19.75
N GLN A 255 -8.81 -15.97 18.51
CA GLN A 255 -7.90 -15.98 17.37
C GLN A 255 -7.32 -14.58 17.05
N ASN A 256 -7.82 -13.51 17.69
CA ASN A 256 -7.33 -12.15 17.56
C ASN A 256 -5.80 -12.08 17.51
N LEU A 257 -5.29 -11.20 16.67
CA LEU A 257 -3.87 -10.89 16.63
C LEU A 257 -3.51 -10.10 17.90
N VAL A 258 -2.76 -10.73 18.79
CA VAL A 258 -2.29 -10.11 20.03
C VAL A 258 -0.84 -9.66 19.87
N ILE A 259 -0.61 -8.35 19.81
CA ILE A 259 0.73 -7.77 19.74
C ILE A 259 1.20 -7.42 21.15
N THR A 260 2.39 -7.90 21.55
CA THR A 260 3.00 -7.58 22.85
C THR A 260 4.50 -7.34 22.74
N ASN A 261 5.09 -6.73 23.77
CA ASN A 261 6.55 -6.57 23.88
C ASN A 261 7.32 -7.89 24.14
N GLU A 262 6.63 -8.99 24.43
CA GLU A 262 7.24 -10.25 24.89
C GLU A 262 7.06 -11.42 23.92
N ASN A 263 6.16 -11.32 22.94
CA ASN A 263 5.94 -12.35 21.92
C ASN A 263 6.72 -12.06 20.64
N ASN A 264 6.91 -13.10 19.84
CA ASN A 264 7.44 -12.97 18.48
C ASN A 264 6.25 -12.69 17.56
N ASN A 265 5.90 -11.41 17.39
CA ASN A 265 4.75 -10.97 16.59
C ASN A 265 4.96 -11.37 15.13
N GLU A 266 4.02 -12.14 14.58
CA GLU A 266 4.09 -12.64 13.21
C GLU A 266 2.69 -12.77 12.63
N ILE A 267 2.44 -12.10 11.50
CA ILE A 267 1.27 -12.36 10.65
C ILE A 267 1.72 -13.28 9.53
N THR A 268 0.96 -14.33 9.25
CA THR A 268 1.17 -15.16 8.07
C THR A 268 -0.12 -15.32 7.31
N PHE A 269 -0.18 -14.76 6.10
CA PHE A 269 -1.26 -15.07 5.17
C PHE A 269 -0.79 -16.08 4.11
N GLN A 270 -1.76 -16.80 3.56
CA GLN A 270 -1.52 -17.88 2.61
C GLN A 270 -2.03 -17.50 1.22
N PHE A 271 -1.12 -17.38 0.26
CA PHE A 271 -1.50 -17.11 -1.13
C PHE A 271 -1.66 -18.43 -1.91
N ASP A 272 -2.88 -18.78 -2.32
CA ASP A 272 -3.17 -20.00 -3.08
C ASP A 272 -2.87 -19.84 -4.58
N LEU A 273 -1.59 -19.77 -4.90
CA LEU A 273 -1.11 -19.68 -6.27
C LEU A 273 -1.50 -20.91 -7.11
N ILE A 274 -1.71 -22.08 -6.51
CA ILE A 274 -2.14 -23.29 -7.22
C ILE A 274 -3.54 -23.09 -7.78
N SER A 275 -4.45 -22.58 -6.97
CA SER A 275 -5.83 -22.38 -7.40
C SER A 275 -5.95 -21.27 -8.45
N VAL A 276 -5.19 -20.18 -8.33
CA VAL A 276 -5.04 -19.16 -9.38
C VAL A 276 -4.56 -19.80 -10.70
N VAL A 277 -3.46 -20.56 -10.66
CA VAL A 277 -2.90 -21.21 -11.85
C VAL A 277 -3.88 -22.24 -12.45
N ASN A 278 -4.66 -22.94 -11.64
CA ASN A 278 -5.63 -23.93 -12.12
C ASN A 278 -6.88 -23.28 -12.74
N ALA A 279 -7.24 -22.07 -12.33
CA ALA A 279 -8.39 -21.34 -12.86
C ALA A 279 -8.15 -20.78 -14.28
N VAL A 280 -6.88 -20.54 -14.64
CA VAL A 280 -6.50 -19.83 -15.86
C VAL A 280 -5.80 -20.75 -16.85
N ASN A 281 -5.95 -20.51 -18.16
CA ASN A 281 -5.25 -21.25 -19.21
C ASN A 281 -4.05 -20.46 -19.76
N PHE A 282 -2.90 -20.50 -19.09
CA PHE A 282 -1.67 -19.85 -19.53
C PHE A 282 -1.17 -20.37 -20.88
N ASP A 283 -1.49 -21.62 -21.25
CA ASP A 283 -1.13 -22.18 -22.57
C ASP A 283 -1.74 -21.38 -23.76
N ALA A 284 -2.67 -20.46 -23.51
CA ALA A 284 -3.22 -19.55 -24.52
C ALA A 284 -2.31 -18.37 -24.86
N ALA A 285 -1.29 -18.08 -24.04
CA ALA A 285 -0.40 -16.95 -24.27
C ALA A 285 0.51 -17.18 -25.48
N THR A 286 0.80 -16.10 -26.20
CA THR A 286 1.66 -16.14 -27.39
C THR A 286 2.68 -15.02 -27.37
N ASP A 287 3.92 -15.31 -27.78
CA ASP A 287 4.91 -14.32 -28.22
C ASP A 287 4.56 -13.92 -29.66
N ALA A 288 3.64 -12.96 -29.82
CA ALA A 288 3.13 -12.57 -31.13
C ALA A 288 4.07 -11.60 -31.83
N ASN A 289 4.86 -10.85 -31.07
CA ASN A 289 5.82 -9.89 -31.59
C ASN A 289 7.13 -10.58 -32.06
N GLY A 290 7.43 -11.77 -31.52
CA GLY A 290 8.55 -12.65 -31.89
C GLY A 290 9.90 -12.27 -31.26
N ASP A 291 9.92 -11.54 -30.15
CA ASP A 291 11.15 -11.10 -29.47
C ASP A 291 11.72 -12.14 -28.49
N GLY A 292 10.98 -13.22 -28.24
CA GLY A 292 11.38 -14.33 -27.40
C GLY A 292 10.96 -14.20 -25.93
N VAL A 293 10.15 -13.20 -25.58
CA VAL A 293 9.46 -13.09 -24.30
C VAL A 293 7.96 -13.15 -24.56
N ILE A 294 7.21 -13.74 -23.63
CA ILE A 294 5.74 -13.72 -23.67
C ILE A 294 5.28 -12.64 -22.67
N GLU A 295 4.75 -11.53 -23.15
CA GLU A 295 4.17 -10.49 -22.29
C GLU A 295 2.66 -10.70 -22.12
N ILE A 296 2.18 -10.69 -20.88
CA ILE A 296 0.77 -10.84 -20.53
C ILE A 296 0.38 -9.67 -19.62
N SER A 297 -0.27 -8.65 -20.16
CA SER A 297 -0.67 -7.50 -19.34
C SER A 297 -1.86 -6.74 -19.93
N PRO A 298 -2.44 -5.75 -19.22
CA PRO A 298 -3.51 -4.92 -19.79
C PRO A 298 -3.10 -4.25 -21.12
N ILE A 299 -1.81 -3.94 -21.27
CA ILE A 299 -1.22 -3.33 -22.45
C ILE A 299 0.12 -4.02 -22.73
N ASP A 300 0.11 -4.95 -23.69
CA ASP A 300 1.27 -5.73 -24.12
C ASP A 300 1.42 -5.75 -25.65
N PRO A 301 2.65 -5.95 -26.17
CA PRO A 301 2.91 -6.07 -27.61
C PRO A 301 2.42 -7.39 -28.22
N ASP A 302 2.07 -8.37 -27.38
CA ASP A 302 1.76 -9.74 -27.79
C ASP A 302 0.27 -10.02 -28.03
N GLY A 303 -0.61 -9.14 -27.56
CA GLY A 303 -2.07 -9.29 -27.63
C GLY A 303 -2.64 -10.26 -26.59
N ASN A 304 -1.96 -10.47 -25.45
CA ASN A 304 -2.40 -11.38 -24.38
C ASN A 304 -3.33 -10.70 -23.35
N ASN A 305 -3.87 -9.51 -23.64
CA ASN A 305 -4.60 -8.68 -22.65
C ASN A 305 -5.86 -9.33 -22.07
N ALA A 306 -6.54 -10.17 -22.86
CA ALA A 306 -7.68 -10.94 -22.37
C ALA A 306 -7.27 -11.98 -21.33
N LEU A 307 -6.12 -12.65 -21.54
CA LEU A 307 -5.55 -13.59 -20.58
C LEU A 307 -5.08 -12.84 -19.32
N ALA A 308 -4.51 -11.64 -19.46
CA ALA A 308 -4.16 -10.80 -18.31
C ALA A 308 -5.38 -10.51 -17.42
N SER A 309 -6.54 -10.23 -18.03
CA SER A 309 -7.80 -10.02 -17.31
C SER A 309 -8.30 -11.30 -16.63
N GLU A 310 -8.12 -12.48 -17.26
CA GLU A 310 -8.46 -13.77 -16.63
C GLU A 310 -7.59 -14.05 -15.40
N ILE A 311 -6.28 -13.78 -15.48
CA ILE A 311 -5.34 -13.92 -14.35
C ILE A 311 -5.74 -12.99 -13.21
N LYS A 312 -5.99 -11.71 -13.51
CA LYS A 312 -6.45 -10.71 -12.52
C LYS A 312 -7.70 -11.17 -11.78
N ASN A 313 -8.72 -11.64 -12.51
CA ASN A 313 -9.97 -12.08 -11.91
C ASN A 313 -9.79 -13.36 -11.08
N ALA A 314 -8.90 -14.27 -11.49
CA ALA A 314 -8.59 -15.45 -10.70
C ALA A 314 -7.89 -15.08 -9.39
N ILE A 315 -6.94 -14.14 -9.42
CA ILE A 315 -6.27 -13.65 -8.21
C ILE A 315 -7.28 -13.06 -7.23
N LYS A 316 -8.11 -12.11 -7.68
CA LYS A 316 -9.18 -11.52 -6.85
C LYS A 316 -10.00 -12.60 -6.14
N VAL A 317 -10.53 -13.57 -6.88
CA VAL A 317 -11.37 -14.64 -6.31
C VAL A 317 -10.67 -15.47 -5.23
N TYR A 318 -9.36 -15.71 -5.31
CA TYR A 318 -8.65 -16.54 -4.32
C TYR A 318 -8.02 -15.73 -3.20
N VAL A 319 -7.91 -14.43 -3.38
CA VAL A 319 -7.52 -13.47 -2.37
C VAL A 319 -8.73 -13.16 -1.47
N ASP A 320 -9.94 -12.99 -2.03
CA ASP A 320 -11.22 -12.88 -1.31
C ASP A 320 -11.64 -14.15 -0.51
N LEU A 321 -10.86 -15.24 -0.60
CA LEU A 321 -11.14 -16.52 0.10
C LEU A 321 -10.14 -16.78 1.23
N ILE A 322 -9.30 -15.81 1.55
CA ILE A 322 -8.37 -15.87 2.67
C ILE A 322 -9.17 -15.56 3.94
N ASP A 323 -9.83 -16.59 4.47
CA ASP A 323 -10.34 -16.65 5.85
C ASP A 323 -9.27 -17.29 6.77
#